data_AF-A0A2V5WQH5-F1
#
_entry.id   AF-A0A2V5WQH5-F1
#
_cell.length_a   1.000
_cell.length_b   1.000
_cell.length_c   1.000
_cell.angle_alpha   90.00
_cell.angle_beta   90.00
_cell.angle_gamma   90.00
#
_symmetry.space_group_name_H-M   'P 1'
#
loop_
_entity.id
_entity.type
_entity.pdbx_description
1 polymer ?
#
loop_
_entity_poly.entity_id
_entity_poly.type
_entity_poly.pdbx_seq_one_letter_code
_entity_poly.pdbx_strand_id
1 'polypeptide(L)'
;EQFPPNGVYFAEAKLDGVIYQGVVNLGYRPTVDTGKSERILEIHLFDFERDIYGKDLEVRFIRYLRPEKKFENVEALARQIDLDVKQARELSAA
;
A
#
# COMPACT_ATOMS: atom_id res chain seq x y z
N GLU A 1 -12.58 -9.93 -10.74
CA GLU A 1 -12.67 -8.83 -9.76
C GLU A 1 -12.32 -7.51 -10.43
N GLN A 2 -13.00 -6.42 -10.07
CA GLN A 2 -12.69 -5.09 -10.57
C GLN A 2 -11.97 -4.33 -9.45
N PHE A 3 -10.72 -3.96 -9.71
CA PHE A 3 -9.89 -3.20 -8.78
C PHE A 3 -9.99 -1.70 -9.07
N PRO A 4 -9.71 -0.82 -8.08
CA PRO A 4 -9.58 0.61 -8.32
C PRO A 4 -8.37 0.90 -9.23
N PRO A 5 -8.16 2.15 -9.67
CA PRO A 5 -6.98 2.55 -10.44
C PRO A 5 -5.67 2.13 -9.76
N ASN A 6 -4.58 1.97 -10.52
CA ASN A 6 -3.28 1.78 -9.88
C ASN A 6 -2.83 3.04 -9.15
N GLY A 7 -2.08 2.83 -8.08
CA GLY A 7 -1.47 3.90 -7.31
C GLY A 7 -1.46 3.62 -5.82
N VAL A 8 -1.29 4.69 -5.06
CA VAL A 8 -1.13 4.67 -3.61
C VAL A 8 -2.40 5.16 -2.94
N TYR A 9 -2.81 4.45 -1.90
CA TYR A 9 -4.05 4.67 -1.17
C TYR A 9 -3.80 4.71 0.33
N PHE A 10 -4.54 5.55 1.04
CA PHE A 10 -4.83 5.32 2.45
C PHE A 10 -5.87 4.20 2.55
N ALA A 11 -5.62 3.22 3.41
CA ALA A 11 -6.42 2.02 3.54
C ALA A 11 -6.59 1.58 5.00
N GLU A 12 -7.62 0.79 5.22
CA GLU A 12 -7.79 -0.01 6.43
C GLU A 12 -7.54 -1.48 6.11
N ALA A 13 -7.03 -2.21 7.10
CA ALA A 13 -6.81 -3.64 7.02
C ALA A 13 -7.38 -4.31 8.27
N LYS A 14 -8.25 -5.28 8.08
CA LYS A 14 -8.82 -6.06 9.17
C LYS A 14 -8.11 -7.40 9.28
N LEU A 15 -7.49 -7.62 10.44
CA LEU A 15 -6.77 -8.85 10.79
C LEU A 15 -7.33 -9.39 12.10
N ASP A 16 -7.81 -10.63 12.11
CA ASP A 16 -8.32 -11.31 13.31
C ASP A 16 -9.34 -10.45 14.11
N GLY A 17 -10.16 -9.66 13.40
CA GLY A 17 -11.18 -8.77 13.97
C GLY A 17 -10.70 -7.37 14.36
N VAL A 18 -9.39 -7.11 14.34
CA VAL A 18 -8.79 -5.82 14.66
C VAL A 18 -8.56 -5.02 13.38
N ILE A 19 -8.91 -3.73 13.40
CA ILE A 19 -8.67 -2.81 12.28
C ILE A 19 -7.34 -2.09 12.49
N TYR A 20 -6.49 -2.17 11.48
CA TYR A 20 -5.25 -1.44 11.34
C TYR A 20 -5.38 -0.46 10.19
N GLN A 21 -4.67 0.65 10.27
CA GLN A 21 -4.57 1.62 9.20
C GLN A 21 -3.24 1.46 8.47
N GLY A 22 -3.18 1.90 7.22
CA GLY A 22 -1.95 1.80 6.45
C GLY A 22 -1.98 2.53 5.12
N VAL A 23 -0.86 2.41 4.41
CA VAL A 23 -0.73 2.83 3.02
C VAL A 23 -0.65 1.59 2.14
N VAL A 24 -1.46 1.57 1.08
CA VAL A 24 -1.49 0.50 0.08
C VAL A 24 -0.88 1.01 -1.21
N ASN A 25 -0.01 0.22 -1.81
CA ASN A 25 0.38 0.33 -3.21
C ASN A 25 -0.33 -0.77 -4.02
N LEU A 26 -1.10 -0.37 -5.02
CA LEU A 26 -1.69 -1.26 -6.02
C LEU A 26 -1.06 -0.96 -7.38
N GLY A 27 -0.20 -1.85 -7.84
CA GLY A 27 0.68 -1.58 -8.98
C GLY A 27 1.07 -2.82 -9.75
N TYR A 28 1.97 -2.66 -10.71
CA TYR A 28 2.55 -3.78 -11.45
C TYR A 28 4.03 -3.92 -11.15
N ARG A 29 4.47 -5.14 -10.85
CA ARG A 29 5.91 -5.43 -10.76
C ARG A 29 6.45 -5.73 -12.15
N PRO A 30 7.48 -5.00 -12.62
CA PRO A 30 8.20 -5.41 -13.82
C PRO A 30 8.93 -6.71 -13.51
N THR A 31 8.43 -7.83 -14.04
CA THR A 31 9.12 -9.12 -13.99
C THR A 31 10.10 -9.19 -15.16
N VAL A 32 11.38 -9.41 -14.85
CA VAL A 32 12.46 -9.43 -15.86
C VAL A 32 12.39 -10.71 -16.71
N ASP A 33 11.78 -11.79 -16.22
CA ASP A 33 11.93 -13.14 -16.79
C ASP A 33 10.70 -13.75 -17.48
N THR A 34 9.47 -13.27 -17.24
CA THR A 34 8.25 -14.01 -17.66
C THR A 34 7.37 -13.28 -18.69
N GLY A 35 7.70 -12.04 -19.04
CA GLY A 35 6.91 -11.21 -19.98
C GLY A 35 5.48 -10.92 -19.51
N LYS A 36 5.09 -11.36 -18.31
CA LYS A 36 3.78 -11.15 -17.70
C LYS A 36 3.91 -10.24 -16.49
N SER A 37 3.38 -9.03 -16.66
CA SER A 37 3.19 -8.02 -15.63
C SER A 37 2.16 -8.52 -14.61
N GLU A 38 2.60 -8.93 -13.42
CA GLU A 38 1.70 -9.30 -12.32
C GLU A 38 1.31 -8.06 -11.54
N ARG A 39 0.01 -7.92 -11.28
CA ARG A 39 -0.52 -6.85 -10.44
C ARG A 39 -0.35 -7.25 -8.98
N ILE A 40 0.25 -6.37 -8.19
CA ILE A 40 0.56 -6.62 -6.78
C ILE A 40 -0.15 -5.59 -5.91
N LEU A 41 -0.67 -6.07 -4.78
CA LEU A 41 -1.19 -5.27 -3.68
C LEU A 41 -0.23 -5.39 -2.50
N GLU A 42 0.40 -4.29 -2.12
CA GLU A 42 1.32 -4.23 -0.97
C GLU A 42 0.77 -3.24 0.04
N ILE A 43 0.77 -3.59 1.33
CA ILE A 43 0.28 -2.73 2.40
C ILE A 43 1.36 -2.54 3.47
N HIS A 44 1.57 -1.30 3.87
CA HIS A 44 2.35 -0.93 5.05
C HIS A 44 1.37 -0.56 6.18
N LEU A 45 1.22 -1.44 7.16
CA LEU A 45 0.39 -1.22 8.34
C LEU A 45 1.12 -0.30 9.33
N PHE A 46 0.39 0.67 9.86
CA PHE A 46 0.87 1.57 10.89
C PHE A 46 0.91 0.88 12.24
N ASP A 47 1.95 1.20 13.01
CA ASP A 47 2.09 0.80 14.42
C ASP A 47 1.95 -0.73 14.61
N PHE A 48 2.51 -1.48 13.66
CA PHE A 48 2.37 -2.93 13.55
C PHE A 48 3.74 -3.64 13.54
N GLU A 49 3.99 -4.47 14.55
CA GLU A 49 5.29 -5.15 14.76
C GLU A 49 5.11 -6.66 14.93
N ARG A 50 4.47 -7.32 13.95
CA ARG A 50 4.24 -8.77 13.97
C ARG A 50 4.38 -9.38 12.57
N ASP A 51 4.75 -10.65 12.52
CA ASP A 51 4.66 -11.46 11.30
C ASP A 51 3.30 -12.14 11.20
N ILE A 52 2.67 -12.06 10.02
CA ILE A 52 1.32 -12.60 9.77
C ILE A 52 1.25 -13.46 8.51
N TYR A 53 2.36 -14.08 8.12
CA TYR A 53 2.40 -14.98 6.98
C TYR A 53 1.35 -16.10 7.11
N GLY A 54 0.60 -16.35 6.04
CA GLY A 54 -0.47 -17.34 6.00
C GLY A 54 -1.79 -16.91 6.63
N LYS A 55 -1.90 -15.67 7.12
CA LYS A 55 -3.17 -15.11 7.62
C LYS A 55 -3.92 -14.38 6.49
N ASP A 56 -5.25 -14.44 6.57
CA ASP A 56 -6.12 -13.63 5.72
C ASP A 56 -6.20 -12.20 6.24
N LEU A 57 -6.04 -11.24 5.34
CA LEU A 57 -6.13 -9.81 5.62
C LEU A 57 -7.18 -9.18 4.69
N GLU A 58 -8.24 -8.62 5.25
CA GLU A 58 -9.23 -7.88 4.47
C GLU A 58 -8.78 -6.42 4.32
N VAL A 59 -8.52 -5.97 3.10
CA VAL A 59 -8.07 -4.60 2.82
C VAL A 59 -9.20 -3.77 2.22
N ARG A 60 -9.40 -2.57 2.78
CA ARG A 60 -10.39 -1.59 2.31
C ARG A 60 -9.67 -0.32 1.86
N PHE A 61 -9.81 0.00 0.58
CA PHE A 61 -9.30 1.26 0.03
C PHE A 61 -10.19 2.42 0.51
N ILE A 62 -9.63 3.33 1.30
CA ILE A 62 -10.38 4.46 1.86
C ILE A 62 -10.22 5.69 0.98
N ARG A 63 -8.98 6.04 0.59
CA ARG A 63 -8.71 7.31 -0.10
C ARG A 63 -7.53 7.19 -1.05
N TYR A 64 -7.71 7.57 -2.32
CA TYR A 64 -6.62 7.64 -3.29
C TYR A 64 -5.70 8.83 -2.98
N LEU A 65 -4.39 8.55 -2.84
CA LEU A 65 -3.37 9.55 -2.54
C LEU A 65 -2.69 10.05 -3.81
N ARG A 66 -2.19 9.14 -4.66
CA ARG A 66 -1.45 9.49 -5.88
C ARG A 66 -1.29 8.30 -6.84
N PRO A 67 -0.97 8.55 -8.13
CA PRO A 67 -0.58 7.48 -9.05
C PRO A 67 0.78 6.86 -8.70
N GLU A 68 1.08 5.71 -9.32
CA GLU A 68 2.42 5.13 -9.32
C GLU A 68 3.44 6.14 -9.89
N LYS A 69 4.66 6.14 -9.33
CA LYS A 69 5.73 7.04 -9.73
C LYS A 69 7.03 6.27 -9.80
N LYS A 70 7.82 6.51 -10.86
CA LYS A 70 9.20 6.04 -10.93
C LYS A 70 10.11 6.99 -10.15
N PHE A 71 11.09 6.43 -9.46
CA PHE A 71 12.08 7.19 -8.71
C PHE A 71 13.47 6.92 -9.26
N GLU A 72 14.29 7.97 -9.29
CA GLU A 72 15.67 7.90 -9.78
C GLU A 72 16.59 7.11 -8.83
N ASN A 73 16.23 7.03 -7.54
CA ASN A 73 17.01 6.32 -6.51
C ASN A 73 16.13 5.93 -5.31
N VAL A 74 16.71 5.12 -4.43
CA VAL A 74 16.06 4.58 -3.23
C VAL A 74 15.74 5.70 -2.23
N GLU A 75 16.58 6.72 -2.11
CA GLU A 75 16.35 7.85 -1.20
C GLU A 75 15.12 8.67 -1.61
N ALA A 76 14.92 8.88 -2.91
CA ALA A 76 13.74 9.57 -3.44
C ALA A 76 12.47 8.75 -3.24
N LEU A 77 12.55 7.42 -3.38
CA LEU A 77 11.45 6.51 -3.07
C LEU A 77 11.09 6.56 -1.58
N ALA A 78 12.08 6.44 -0.69
CA ALA A 78 11.90 6.46 0.76
C ALA A 78 11.22 7.76 1.21
N ARG A 79 11.72 8.92 0.75
CA ARG A 79 11.10 10.22 1.05
C ARG A 79 9.65 10.31 0.58
N GLN A 80 9.30 9.72 -0.56
CA GLN A 80 7.92 9.73 -1.02
C GLN A 80 7.04 8.83 -0.16
N ILE A 81 7.53 7.65 0.24
CA ILE A 81 6.80 6.76 1.15
C ILE A 81 6.53 7.49 2.48
N ASP A 82 7.52 8.19 3.04
CA ASP A 82 7.33 8.98 4.28
C ASP A 82 6.24 10.05 4.14
N LEU A 83 6.19 10.74 2.98
CA LEU A 83 5.14 11.71 2.67
C LEU A 83 3.77 11.05 2.56
N ASP A 84 3.69 9.90 1.89
CA ASP A 84 2.44 9.14 1.73
C ASP A 84 1.91 8.66 3.09
N VAL A 85 2.81 8.18 3.98
CA VAL A 85 2.48 7.78 5.35
C VAL A 85 2.01 8.98 6.17
N LYS A 86 2.72 10.12 6.10
CA LYS A 86 2.33 11.33 6.81
C LYS A 86 0.94 11.81 6.38
N GLN A 87 0.68 11.89 5.08
CA GLN A 87 -0.62 12.27 4.53
C GLN A 87 -1.73 11.31 4.97
N ALA A 88 -1.47 10.01 4.95
CA ALA A 88 -2.42 8.99 5.40
C ALA A 88 -2.72 9.10 6.91
N ARG A 89 -1.72 9.38 7.75
CA ARG A 89 -1.92 9.63 9.18
C ARG A 89 -2.73 10.90 9.44
N GLU A 90 -2.54 11.96 8.65
CA GLU A 90 -3.37 13.16 8.75
C GLU A 90 -4.85 12.86 8.42
N LEU A 91 -5.12 12.00 7.43
CA LEU A 91 -6.46 11.54 7.09
C LEU A 91 -7.09 10.65 8.16
N SER A 92 -6.28 9.91 8.93
CA SER A 92 -6.76 9.03 10.01
C SER A 92 -7.25 9.75 11.27
N ALA A 93 -6.82 11.00 11.45
CA ALA A 93 -7.16 11.83 12.61
C ALA A 93 -8.38 12.73 12.37
N ALA A 94 -8.93 12.72 11.16
CA ALA A 94 -10.10 13.49 10.72
C ALA A 94 -11.36 12.63 10.75
#